data_AF-A0AB35HE20-F1
#
_entry.id   AF-A0AB35HE20-F1
#
_cell.length_a   1.000
_cell.length_b   1.000
_cell.length_c   1.000
_cell.angle_alpha   90.00
_cell.angle_beta   90.00
_cell.angle_gamma   90.00
#
_symmetry.space_group_name_H-M   'P 1'
#
loop_
_entity.id
_entity.type
_entity.pdbx_description
1 polymer ?
#
loop_
_entity_poly.entity_id
_entity_poly.type
_entity_poly.pdbx_seq_one_letter_code
_entity_poly.pdbx_strand_id
1 'polypeptide(L)'
;MLTLILIALAGAAANLVDGGIGMGFGVTSTTMLLLAGLGPAQASAVVHTAELGTTAISGLSHARFGNVDWKTVVRLGVPGGIAAFLGATLLSNISTAAAAPVTALILVGIGANLIWRFSQPRRRGSAYKRTHSTPFLAGLGLVGGFVDSTGGGGWGPVSTSTLMAIGREQPRRIVGTVNAAEFLVTFGATAGFIVGLWHDIVANLAAVIALLIGGAITAPIAAWLISRINPILLGGLVGTAIVGLNISKVIGGAETYFGWAVPAAVTPVAIAVVVAAGVAATIRGALRTRRARAAELEAENAEEAAHADFHAPDYPERVAAAYRVHGSRRSAVTIVQDKAPESPAADRA
;
A
#
# COMPACT_ATOMS: atom_id res chain seq x y z
N MET A 1 -21.27 -26.48 0.98
CA MET A 1 -20.30 -26.49 -0.14
C MET A 1 -20.20 -25.15 -0.85
N LEU A 2 -21.32 -24.53 -1.26
CA LEU A 2 -21.31 -23.21 -1.93
C LEU A 2 -20.57 -22.11 -1.13
N THR A 3 -20.79 -22.03 0.18
CA THR A 3 -20.11 -21.04 1.05
C THR A 3 -18.59 -21.17 1.00
N LEU A 4 -18.05 -22.40 1.00
CA LEU A 4 -16.60 -22.62 0.92
C LEU A 4 -16.02 -22.26 -0.44
N ILE A 5 -16.78 -22.49 -1.52
CA ILE A 5 -16.38 -22.05 -2.87
C ILE A 5 -16.31 -20.53 -2.92
N LEU A 6 -17.31 -19.83 -2.37
CA LEU A 6 -17.31 -18.36 -2.30
C LEU A 6 -16.16 -17.82 -1.45
N ILE A 7 -15.83 -18.48 -0.34
CA ILE A 7 -14.67 -18.14 0.50
C ILE A 7 -13.35 -18.40 -0.26
N ALA A 8 -13.24 -19.49 -1.02
CA ALA A 8 -12.05 -19.73 -1.83
C ALA A 8 -11.89 -18.70 -2.96
N LEU A 9 -12.99 -18.34 -3.64
CA LEU A 9 -12.98 -17.27 -4.63
C LEU A 9 -12.62 -15.91 -4.01
N ALA A 10 -13.08 -15.66 -2.78
CA ALA A 10 -12.68 -14.50 -2.00
C ALA A 10 -11.17 -14.49 -1.76
N GLY A 11 -10.61 -15.59 -1.24
CA GLY A 11 -9.18 -15.73 -1.02
C GLY A 11 -8.36 -15.55 -2.30
N ALA A 12 -8.87 -16.05 -3.43
CA ALA A 12 -8.26 -15.85 -4.75
C ALA A 12 -8.25 -14.38 -5.19
N ALA A 13 -9.40 -13.70 -5.08
CA ALA A 13 -9.49 -12.27 -5.42
C ALA A 13 -8.64 -11.40 -4.48
N ALA A 14 -8.71 -11.69 -3.19
CA ALA A 14 -7.99 -11.01 -2.12
C ALA A 14 -6.47 -11.14 -2.34
N ASN A 15 -5.98 -12.33 -2.66
CA ASN A 15 -4.55 -12.53 -2.90
C ASN A 15 -4.07 -12.06 -4.28
N LEU A 16 -4.93 -12.01 -5.29
CA LEU A 16 -4.58 -11.38 -6.57
C LEU A 16 -4.32 -9.87 -6.39
N VAL A 17 -5.13 -9.23 -5.56
CA VAL A 17 -4.97 -7.82 -5.17
C VAL A 17 -3.73 -7.65 -4.28
N ASP A 18 -3.57 -8.54 -3.29
CA ASP A 18 -2.47 -8.47 -2.34
C ASP A 18 -1.09 -8.78 -2.95
N GLY A 19 -0.92 -9.90 -3.65
CA GLY A 19 0.32 -10.19 -4.37
C GLY A 19 0.59 -9.21 -5.52
N GLY A 20 -0.45 -8.56 -6.05
CA GLY A 20 -0.31 -7.59 -7.14
C GLY A 20 0.09 -6.19 -6.67
N ILE A 21 -0.38 -5.75 -5.49
CA ILE A 21 -0.29 -4.35 -5.05
C ILE A 21 0.27 -4.23 -3.62
N GLY A 22 0.50 -5.36 -2.95
CA GLY A 22 1.00 -5.46 -1.57
C GLY A 22 -0.02 -5.00 -0.54
N MET A 23 -1.31 -5.14 -0.84
CA MET A 23 -2.39 -4.75 0.05
C MET A 23 -3.67 -5.49 -0.28
N GLY A 24 -4.45 -5.83 0.75
CA GLY A 24 -5.88 -6.10 0.60
C GLY A 24 -6.34 -7.51 0.94
N PHE A 25 -5.43 -8.47 1.18
CA PHE A 25 -5.86 -9.83 1.54
C PHE A 25 -6.68 -9.80 2.82
N GLY A 26 -6.09 -9.32 3.89
CA GLY A 26 -6.76 -9.30 5.18
C GLY A 26 -8.03 -8.46 5.15
N VAL A 27 -8.00 -7.23 4.63
CA VAL A 27 -9.21 -6.38 4.69
C VAL A 27 -10.37 -6.95 3.88
N THR A 28 -10.09 -7.54 2.72
CA THR A 28 -11.13 -8.17 1.88
C THR A 28 -11.69 -9.41 2.57
N SER A 29 -10.80 -10.29 3.03
CA SER A 29 -11.18 -11.57 3.65
C SER A 29 -11.90 -11.35 4.98
N THR A 30 -11.39 -10.47 5.85
CA THR A 30 -12.00 -10.11 7.13
C THR A 30 -13.37 -9.51 6.94
N THR A 31 -13.55 -8.62 5.95
CA THR A 31 -14.87 -8.06 5.64
C THR A 31 -15.86 -9.15 5.27
N MET A 32 -15.47 -10.09 4.40
CA MET A 32 -16.34 -11.19 3.98
C MET A 32 -16.69 -12.13 5.13
N LEU A 33 -15.73 -12.45 6.00
CA LEU A 33 -15.99 -13.28 7.18
C LEU A 33 -16.89 -12.59 8.20
N LEU A 34 -16.73 -11.28 8.40
CA LEU A 34 -17.62 -10.49 9.24
C LEU A 34 -19.05 -10.47 8.68
N LEU A 35 -19.21 -10.40 7.36
CA LEU A 35 -20.52 -10.53 6.70
C LEU A 35 -21.09 -11.94 6.80
N ALA A 36 -20.23 -12.96 6.88
CA ALA A 36 -20.62 -14.35 7.15
C ALA A 36 -20.97 -14.61 8.63
N GLY A 37 -20.91 -13.58 9.49
CA GLY A 37 -21.34 -13.63 10.88
C GLY A 37 -20.23 -13.94 11.89
N LEU A 38 -18.96 -14.01 11.48
CA LEU A 38 -17.85 -14.19 12.42
C LEU A 38 -17.62 -12.90 13.23
N GLY A 39 -17.22 -13.05 14.49
CA GLY A 39 -16.76 -11.93 15.31
C GLY A 39 -15.43 -11.36 14.79
N PRO A 40 -15.07 -10.10 15.13
CA PRO A 40 -13.82 -9.48 14.65
C PRO A 40 -12.56 -10.27 14.98
N ALA A 41 -12.45 -10.77 16.21
CA ALA A 41 -11.32 -11.57 16.66
C ALA A 41 -11.22 -12.91 15.92
N GLN A 42 -12.35 -13.60 15.74
CA GLN A 42 -12.44 -14.85 14.98
C GLN A 42 -12.10 -14.65 13.50
N ALA A 43 -12.66 -13.62 12.88
CA ALA A 43 -12.39 -13.28 11.48
C ALA A 43 -10.89 -12.98 11.28
N SER A 44 -10.30 -12.16 12.16
CA SER A 44 -8.86 -11.87 12.13
C SER A 44 -8.03 -13.13 12.32
N ALA A 45 -8.37 -14.01 13.27
CA ALA A 45 -7.65 -15.26 13.49
C ALA A 45 -7.69 -16.20 12.26
N VAL A 46 -8.86 -16.37 11.64
CA VAL A 46 -9.03 -17.19 10.42
C VAL A 46 -8.21 -16.62 9.27
N VAL A 47 -8.25 -15.30 9.08
CA VAL A 47 -7.53 -14.60 8.01
C VAL A 47 -6.03 -14.74 8.18
N HIS A 48 -5.46 -14.41 9.34
CA HIS A 48 -4.01 -14.47 9.54
C HIS A 48 -3.49 -15.91 9.47
N THR A 49 -4.29 -16.89 9.92
CA THR A 49 -3.93 -18.31 9.79
C THR A 49 -3.86 -18.73 8.31
N ALA A 50 -4.80 -18.26 7.48
CA ALA A 50 -4.74 -18.49 6.04
C ALA A 50 -3.58 -17.71 5.39
N GLU A 51 -3.36 -16.46 5.81
CA GLU A 51 -2.29 -15.60 5.30
C GLU A 51 -0.91 -16.14 5.57
N LEU A 52 -0.70 -16.90 6.66
CA LEU A 52 0.57 -17.54 6.92
C LEU A 52 1.04 -18.40 5.72
N GLY A 53 0.10 -19.11 5.09
CA GLY A 53 0.39 -19.90 3.89
C GLY A 53 0.41 -19.07 2.61
N THR A 54 -0.55 -18.15 2.43
CA THR A 54 -0.61 -17.37 1.18
C THR A 54 0.58 -16.40 1.06
N THR A 55 0.99 -15.74 2.14
CA THR A 55 2.14 -14.83 2.17
C THR A 55 3.46 -15.57 2.02
N ALA A 56 3.58 -16.82 2.51
CA ALA A 56 4.74 -17.66 2.21
C ALA A 56 4.87 -17.92 0.70
N ILE A 57 3.76 -18.26 0.04
CA ILE A 57 3.73 -18.54 -1.41
C ILE A 57 3.94 -17.25 -2.21
N SER A 58 3.31 -16.15 -1.82
CA SER A 58 3.45 -14.83 -2.45
C SER A 58 4.88 -14.31 -2.29
N GLY A 59 5.43 -14.34 -1.08
CA GLY A 59 6.82 -13.96 -0.80
C GLY A 59 7.83 -14.78 -1.61
N LEU A 60 7.66 -16.10 -1.69
CA LEU A 60 8.50 -16.96 -2.52
C LEU A 60 8.35 -16.65 -4.01
N SER A 61 7.13 -16.36 -4.47
CA SER A 61 6.87 -15.99 -5.86
C SER A 61 7.57 -14.68 -6.22
N HIS A 62 7.44 -13.64 -5.38
CA HIS A 62 8.16 -12.38 -5.56
C HIS A 62 9.68 -12.53 -5.49
N ALA A 63 10.18 -13.40 -4.61
CA ALA A 63 11.61 -13.70 -4.52
C ALA A 63 12.13 -14.30 -5.83
N ARG A 64 11.40 -15.25 -6.45
CA ARG A 64 11.73 -15.81 -7.77
C ARG A 64 11.75 -14.76 -8.88
N PHE A 65 10.91 -13.74 -8.80
CA PHE A 65 10.91 -12.62 -9.75
C PHE A 65 11.93 -11.51 -9.41
N GLY A 66 12.78 -11.69 -8.40
CA GLY A 66 13.80 -10.71 -8.01
C GLY A 66 13.23 -9.41 -7.41
N ASN A 67 12.01 -9.48 -6.86
CA ASN A 67 11.27 -8.34 -6.32
C ASN A 67 11.49 -8.14 -4.81
N VAL A 68 12.37 -8.91 -4.16
CA VAL A 68 12.51 -8.91 -2.69
C VAL A 68 13.85 -8.30 -2.26
N ASP A 69 13.81 -7.33 -1.35
CA ASP A 69 14.97 -6.90 -0.57
C ASP A 69 14.92 -7.52 0.84
N TRP A 70 15.69 -8.59 1.02
CA TRP A 70 15.75 -9.35 2.28
C TRP A 70 16.19 -8.52 3.50
N LYS A 71 16.98 -7.45 3.32
CA LYS A 71 17.37 -6.58 4.44
C LYS A 71 16.16 -5.82 4.96
N THR A 72 15.33 -5.33 4.04
CA THR A 72 14.09 -4.64 4.39
C THR A 72 13.06 -5.62 4.94
N VAL A 73 12.95 -6.85 4.39
CA VAL A 73 12.08 -7.92 4.94
C VAL A 73 12.30 -8.11 6.44
N VAL A 74 13.55 -8.29 6.87
CA VAL A 74 13.86 -8.53 8.28
C VAL A 74 13.62 -7.28 9.13
N ARG A 75 14.09 -6.11 8.68
CA ARG A 75 14.00 -4.85 9.44
C ARG A 75 12.58 -4.31 9.59
N LEU A 76 11.68 -4.70 8.69
CA LEU A 76 10.27 -4.34 8.70
C LEU A 76 9.43 -5.45 9.34
N GLY A 77 9.62 -6.70 8.90
CA GLY A 77 8.80 -7.84 9.25
C GLY A 77 9.02 -8.39 10.66
N VAL A 78 10.25 -8.40 11.19
CA VAL A 78 10.49 -8.85 12.58
C VAL A 78 9.80 -7.96 13.61
N PRO A 79 10.01 -6.63 13.62
CA PRO A 79 9.24 -5.76 14.53
C PRO A 79 7.74 -5.85 14.25
N GLY A 80 7.34 -6.00 12.99
CA GLY A 80 5.94 -6.24 12.63
C GLY A 80 5.36 -7.51 13.24
N GLY A 81 6.06 -8.64 13.19
CA GLY A 81 5.62 -9.90 13.80
C GLY A 81 5.48 -9.81 15.32
N ILE A 82 6.42 -9.13 15.99
CA ILE A 82 6.32 -8.90 17.44
C ILE A 82 5.07 -8.07 17.76
N ALA A 83 4.86 -6.97 17.06
CA ALA A 83 3.70 -6.12 17.26
C ALA A 83 2.38 -6.80 16.88
N ALA A 84 2.39 -7.64 15.84
CA ALA A 84 1.24 -8.42 15.42
C ALA A 84 0.85 -9.47 16.44
N PHE A 85 1.84 -10.15 17.06
CA PHE A 85 1.61 -11.05 18.18
C PHE A 85 0.93 -10.33 19.36
N LEU A 86 1.44 -9.15 19.73
CA LEU A 86 0.86 -8.34 20.80
C LEU A 86 -0.57 -7.88 20.44
N GLY A 87 -0.80 -7.44 19.21
CA GLY A 87 -2.12 -7.04 18.72
C GLY A 87 -3.12 -8.19 18.67
N ALA A 88 -2.69 -9.40 18.26
CA ALA A 88 -3.51 -10.60 18.24
C ALA A 88 -3.86 -11.05 19.67
N THR A 89 -2.88 -10.98 20.58
CA THR A 89 -3.11 -11.28 22.00
C THR A 89 -4.10 -10.29 22.60
N LEU A 90 -3.95 -8.99 22.33
CA LEU A 90 -4.89 -7.96 22.78
C LEU A 90 -6.30 -8.22 22.22
N LEU A 91 -6.43 -8.43 20.90
CA LEU A 91 -7.71 -8.65 20.25
C LEU A 91 -8.42 -9.91 20.78
N SER A 92 -7.66 -10.95 21.11
CA SER A 92 -8.18 -12.20 21.68
C SER A 92 -8.70 -12.04 23.12
N ASN A 93 -8.27 -10.99 23.83
CA ASN A 93 -8.63 -10.76 25.25
C ASN A 93 -9.70 -9.66 25.44
N ILE A 94 -10.16 -9.01 24.36
CA ILE A 94 -11.25 -8.04 24.44
C ILE A 94 -12.58 -8.66 24.03
N SER A 95 -13.68 -8.18 24.63
CA SER A 95 -15.01 -8.67 24.26
C SER A 95 -15.35 -8.36 22.81
N THR A 96 -16.11 -9.25 22.15
CA THR A 96 -16.58 -9.06 20.77
C THR A 96 -17.31 -7.73 20.57
N ALA A 97 -18.10 -7.32 21.58
CA ALA A 97 -18.81 -6.04 21.57
C ALA A 97 -17.84 -4.85 21.48
N ALA A 98 -16.76 -4.86 22.29
CA ALA A 98 -15.72 -3.83 22.27
C ALA A 98 -14.80 -3.91 21.04
N ALA A 99 -14.51 -5.11 20.55
CA ALA A 99 -13.65 -5.31 19.39
C ALA A 99 -14.26 -4.73 18.10
N ALA A 100 -15.58 -4.90 17.91
CA ALA A 100 -16.25 -4.52 16.66
C ALA A 100 -16.10 -3.03 16.28
N PRO A 101 -16.41 -2.05 17.13
CA PRO A 101 -16.25 -0.64 16.79
C PRO A 101 -14.78 -0.22 16.74
N VAL A 102 -13.89 -0.82 17.55
CA VAL A 102 -12.46 -0.49 17.56
C VAL A 102 -11.80 -0.92 16.25
N THR A 103 -12.00 -2.18 15.85
CA THR A 103 -11.54 -2.71 14.56
C THR A 103 -12.13 -1.90 13.40
N ALA A 104 -13.43 -1.57 13.45
CA ALA A 104 -14.07 -0.76 12.42
C ALA A 104 -13.48 0.65 12.33
N LEU A 105 -13.16 1.29 13.46
CA LEU A 105 -12.53 2.61 13.50
C LEU A 105 -11.12 2.58 12.88
N ILE A 106 -10.34 1.55 13.21
CA ILE A 106 -9.02 1.31 12.60
C ILE A 106 -9.16 1.17 11.08
N LEU A 107 -10.06 0.30 10.61
CA LEU A 107 -10.29 0.08 9.19
C LEU A 107 -10.77 1.34 8.46
N VAL A 108 -11.70 2.11 9.05
CA VAL A 108 -12.14 3.39 8.50
C VAL A 108 -10.99 4.39 8.42
N GLY A 109 -10.15 4.50 9.45
CA GLY A 109 -8.98 5.38 9.45
C GLY A 109 -7.98 5.03 8.34
N ILE A 110 -7.68 3.75 8.18
CA ILE A 110 -6.83 3.22 7.10
C ILE A 110 -7.46 3.50 5.73
N GLY A 111 -8.73 3.16 5.55
CA GLY A 111 -9.44 3.35 4.28
C GLY A 111 -9.49 4.84 3.88
N ALA A 112 -9.76 5.73 4.84
CA ALA A 112 -9.74 7.17 4.62
C ALA A 112 -8.33 7.66 4.25
N ASN A 113 -7.28 7.15 4.91
CA ASN A 113 -5.90 7.45 4.55
C ASN A 113 -5.59 7.03 3.11
N LEU A 114 -6.02 5.83 2.70
CA LEU A 114 -5.85 5.34 1.33
C LEU A 114 -6.53 6.24 0.30
N ILE A 115 -7.81 6.59 0.52
CA ILE A 115 -8.56 7.49 -0.37
C ILE A 115 -7.82 8.82 -0.51
N TRP A 116 -7.45 9.43 0.63
CA TRP A 116 -6.72 10.70 0.62
C TRP A 116 -5.40 10.56 -0.14
N ARG A 117 -4.59 9.57 0.21
CA ARG A 117 -3.24 9.37 -0.32
C ARG A 117 -3.22 9.11 -1.82
N PHE A 118 -4.11 8.25 -2.31
CA PHE A 118 -4.21 7.93 -3.74
C PHE A 118 -4.98 9.00 -4.54
N SER A 119 -5.66 9.95 -3.88
CA SER A 119 -6.21 11.14 -4.54
C SER A 119 -5.16 12.25 -4.81
N GLN A 120 -4.00 12.18 -4.13
CA GLN A 120 -2.92 13.15 -4.32
C GLN A 120 -2.06 12.80 -5.54
N PRO A 121 -1.55 13.80 -6.29
CA PRO A 121 -0.56 13.58 -7.33
C PRO A 121 0.69 12.91 -6.74
N ARG A 122 1.24 11.91 -7.43
CA ARG A 122 2.54 11.33 -7.07
C ARG A 122 3.60 12.42 -7.12
N ARG A 123 4.27 12.67 -5.99
CA ARG A 123 5.46 13.53 -5.96
C ARG A 123 6.66 12.73 -6.47
N ARG A 124 7.47 13.35 -7.33
CA ARG A 124 8.70 12.79 -7.89
C ARG A 124 9.56 12.20 -6.77
N GLY A 125 9.91 10.92 -6.89
CA GLY A 125 10.96 10.32 -6.07
C GLY A 125 12.31 10.84 -6.56
N SER A 126 13.05 11.52 -5.68
CA SER A 126 14.48 11.81 -5.88
C SER A 126 15.19 10.53 -6.32
N ALA A 127 16.07 10.64 -7.33
CA ALA A 127 16.86 9.57 -7.91
C ALA A 127 17.11 8.37 -6.96
N TYR A 128 16.67 7.19 -7.40
CA TYR A 128 16.80 5.86 -6.78
C TYR A 128 18.16 5.60 -6.11
N LYS A 129 18.43 6.11 -4.90
CA LYS A 129 19.74 5.91 -4.25
C LYS A 129 19.77 5.91 -2.71
N ARG A 130 18.64 6.03 -1.99
CA ARG A 130 18.66 5.98 -0.50
C ARG A 130 17.85 4.82 0.05
N THR A 131 18.55 3.89 0.73
CA THR A 131 17.93 2.85 1.56
C THR A 131 17.11 3.49 2.68
N HIS A 132 16.05 2.81 3.10
CA HIS A 132 15.27 3.25 4.26
C HIS A 132 16.09 3.08 5.55
N SER A 133 16.02 4.05 6.46
CA SER A 133 16.69 3.95 7.76
C SER A 133 16.04 2.84 8.60
N THR A 134 16.84 2.05 9.31
CA THR A 134 16.33 0.95 10.16
C THR A 134 15.28 1.40 11.18
N PRO A 135 15.42 2.54 11.91
CA PRO A 135 14.40 2.97 12.88
C PRO A 135 13.05 3.26 12.22
N PHE A 136 13.05 3.84 11.03
CA PHE A 136 11.84 4.08 10.26
C PHE A 136 11.15 2.77 9.86
N LEU A 137 11.91 1.80 9.33
CA LEU A 137 11.36 0.49 8.96
C LEU A 137 10.84 -0.25 10.18
N ALA A 138 11.55 -0.20 11.30
CA ALA A 138 11.09 -0.82 12.53
C ALA A 138 9.81 -0.18 13.07
N GLY A 139 9.73 1.15 13.11
CA GLY A 139 8.53 1.87 13.52
C GLY A 139 7.34 1.59 12.61
N LEU A 140 7.56 1.58 11.29
CA LEU A 140 6.54 1.21 10.31
C LEU A 140 6.08 -0.24 10.50
N GLY A 141 7.01 -1.15 10.78
CA GLY A 141 6.72 -2.55 11.07
C GLY A 141 5.86 -2.70 12.31
N LEU A 142 6.25 -2.06 13.43
CA LEU A 142 5.50 -2.09 14.69
C LEU A 142 4.06 -1.61 14.51
N VAL A 143 3.88 -0.43 13.89
CA VAL A 143 2.53 0.12 13.65
C VAL A 143 1.76 -0.78 12.69
N GLY A 144 2.39 -1.17 11.58
CA GLY A 144 1.77 -2.03 10.57
C GLY A 144 1.29 -3.35 11.14
N GLY A 145 2.14 -4.08 11.85
CA GLY A 145 1.81 -5.40 12.41
C GLY A 145 0.76 -5.35 13.52
N PHE A 146 0.83 -4.37 14.43
CA PHE A 146 -0.21 -4.21 15.46
C PHE A 146 -1.58 -3.92 14.84
N VAL A 147 -1.59 -2.99 13.88
CA VAL A 147 -2.80 -2.61 13.14
C VAL A 147 -3.31 -3.76 12.27
N ASP A 148 -2.40 -4.62 11.80
CA ASP A 148 -2.74 -5.79 11.01
C ASP A 148 -3.59 -6.80 11.78
N SER A 149 -3.09 -7.24 12.93
CA SER A 149 -3.78 -8.25 13.74
C SER A 149 -5.03 -7.70 14.45
N THR A 150 -5.02 -6.44 14.89
CA THR A 150 -6.20 -5.81 15.52
C THR A 150 -7.27 -5.37 14.52
N GLY A 151 -6.85 -4.99 13.30
CA GLY A 151 -7.69 -4.55 12.20
C GLY A 151 -8.18 -5.67 11.28
N GLY A 152 -7.50 -6.82 11.28
CA GLY A 152 -7.76 -7.92 10.36
C GLY A 152 -7.28 -7.67 8.92
N GLY A 153 -6.14 -6.99 8.71
CA GLY A 153 -5.60 -6.73 7.35
C GLY A 153 -4.98 -5.35 7.12
N GLY A 154 -4.51 -4.72 8.17
CA GLY A 154 -3.89 -3.39 8.14
C GLY A 154 -2.47 -3.34 7.55
N TRP A 155 -1.78 -4.47 7.37
CA TRP A 155 -0.38 -4.51 6.95
C TRP A 155 -0.13 -3.72 5.67
N GLY A 156 -0.64 -4.18 4.53
CA GLY A 156 -0.41 -3.54 3.23
C GLY A 156 -0.83 -2.06 3.15
N PRO A 157 -2.03 -1.69 3.62
CA PRO A 157 -2.44 -0.30 3.70
C PRO A 157 -1.51 0.59 4.53
N VAL A 158 -0.87 0.07 5.58
CA VAL A 158 0.10 0.83 6.38
C VAL A 158 1.50 0.80 5.75
N SER A 159 2.05 -0.37 5.45
CA SER A 159 3.44 -0.56 5.03
C SER A 159 3.65 -0.29 3.54
N THR A 160 2.97 -1.01 2.66
CA THR A 160 3.10 -0.89 1.20
C THR A 160 2.73 0.50 0.71
N SER A 161 1.59 1.03 1.17
CA SER A 161 1.21 2.39 0.79
C SER A 161 2.28 3.39 1.25
N THR A 162 2.82 3.22 2.47
CA THR A 162 3.86 4.09 3.05
C THR A 162 5.12 4.13 2.23
N LEU A 163 5.67 2.96 1.93
CA LEU A 163 6.86 2.84 1.11
C LEU A 163 6.61 3.35 -0.32
N MET A 164 5.43 3.07 -0.89
CA MET A 164 5.06 3.55 -2.23
C MET A 164 5.06 5.06 -2.37
N ALA A 165 4.52 5.82 -1.40
CA ALA A 165 4.52 7.28 -1.55
C ALA A 165 5.81 7.97 -1.08
N ILE A 166 6.69 7.26 -0.36
CA ILE A 166 8.07 7.73 -0.17
C ILE A 166 8.86 7.61 -1.47
N GLY A 167 8.55 6.61 -2.32
CA GLY A 167 9.02 6.54 -3.71
C GLY A 167 10.52 6.33 -3.87
N ARG A 168 11.19 5.70 -2.90
CA ARG A 168 12.65 5.42 -2.92
C ARG A 168 13.03 4.13 -3.66
N GLU A 169 12.06 3.25 -3.95
CA GLU A 169 12.25 1.92 -4.54
C GLU A 169 11.16 1.65 -5.61
N GLN A 170 11.39 0.69 -6.50
CA GLN A 170 10.47 0.40 -7.61
C GLN A 170 9.19 -0.20 -7.03
N PRO A 171 7.99 0.15 -7.52
CA PRO A 171 6.73 -0.37 -6.99
C PRO A 171 6.70 -1.89 -6.84
N ARG A 172 7.18 -2.62 -7.86
CA ARG A 172 7.27 -4.09 -7.82
C ARG A 172 8.16 -4.62 -6.70
N ARG A 173 9.25 -3.90 -6.37
CA ARG A 173 10.16 -4.26 -5.29
C ARG A 173 9.59 -3.93 -3.92
N ILE A 174 8.87 -2.81 -3.80
CA ILE A 174 8.15 -2.46 -2.58
C ILE A 174 7.14 -3.54 -2.26
N VAL A 175 6.26 -3.88 -3.20
CA VAL A 175 5.23 -4.91 -3.00
C VAL A 175 5.85 -6.26 -2.69
N GLY A 176 6.84 -6.71 -3.48
CA GLY A 176 7.46 -8.01 -3.23
C GLY A 176 8.15 -8.10 -1.87
N THR A 177 8.84 -7.04 -1.46
CA THR A 177 9.50 -6.97 -0.14
C THR A 177 8.48 -6.94 1.00
N VAL A 178 7.40 -6.18 0.85
CA VAL A 178 6.39 -6.07 1.90
C VAL A 178 5.58 -7.36 2.04
N ASN A 179 5.22 -8.01 0.93
CA ASN A 179 4.52 -9.30 0.96
C ASN A 179 5.42 -10.41 1.54
N ALA A 180 6.72 -10.41 1.21
CA ALA A 180 7.67 -11.31 1.87
C ALA A 180 7.86 -11.02 3.37
N ALA A 181 7.80 -9.76 3.79
CA ALA A 181 7.84 -9.37 5.20
C ALA A 181 6.56 -9.76 5.96
N GLU A 182 5.42 -9.77 5.26
CA GLU A 182 4.10 -10.13 5.79
C GLU A 182 4.06 -11.56 6.32
N PHE A 183 4.88 -12.47 5.78
CA PHE A 183 5.04 -13.81 6.35
C PHE A 183 5.48 -13.76 7.82
N LEU A 184 6.41 -12.86 8.19
CA LEU A 184 6.86 -12.73 9.58
C LEU A 184 5.77 -12.11 10.47
N VAL A 185 4.97 -11.21 9.89
CA VAL A 185 3.86 -10.52 10.57
C VAL A 185 2.72 -11.48 10.87
N THR A 186 2.29 -12.23 9.85
CA THR A 186 1.23 -13.23 9.92
C THR A 186 1.63 -14.41 10.78
N PHE A 187 2.92 -14.79 10.80
CA PHE A 187 3.44 -15.75 11.76
C PHE A 187 3.26 -15.25 13.20
N GLY A 188 3.65 -14.00 13.48
CA GLY A 188 3.45 -13.37 14.79
C GLY A 188 1.97 -13.29 15.20
N ALA A 189 1.11 -12.80 14.30
CA ALA A 189 -0.34 -12.73 14.52
C ALA A 189 -0.94 -14.12 14.79
N THR A 190 -0.62 -15.11 13.96
CA THR A 190 -1.11 -16.48 14.09
C THR A 190 -0.67 -17.10 15.42
N ALA A 191 0.58 -16.88 15.83
CA ALA A 191 1.05 -17.33 17.14
C ALA A 191 0.26 -16.70 18.29
N GLY A 192 -0.05 -15.40 18.21
CA GLY A 192 -0.88 -14.73 19.22
C GLY A 192 -2.33 -15.25 19.25
N PHE A 193 -2.94 -15.48 18.08
CA PHE A 193 -4.28 -16.04 17.99
C PHE A 193 -4.35 -17.52 18.39
N ILE A 194 -3.30 -18.31 18.20
CA ILE A 194 -3.24 -19.69 18.71
C ILE A 194 -3.33 -19.68 20.24
N VAL A 195 -2.65 -18.75 20.91
CA VAL A 195 -2.69 -18.66 22.38
C VAL A 195 -4.09 -18.28 22.87
N GLY A 196 -4.77 -17.33 22.21
CA GLY A 196 -6.05 -16.80 22.69
C GLY A 196 -7.32 -17.48 22.12
N LEU A 197 -7.25 -18.01 20.90
CA LEU A 197 -8.42 -18.40 20.08
C LEU A 197 -8.21 -19.75 19.34
N TRP A 198 -7.40 -20.66 19.89
CA TRP A 198 -7.16 -21.99 19.29
C TRP A 198 -8.45 -22.71 18.87
N HIS A 199 -9.43 -22.78 19.76
CA HIS A 199 -10.69 -23.48 19.51
C HIS A 199 -11.49 -22.83 18.37
N ASP A 200 -11.50 -21.49 18.28
CA ASP A 200 -12.15 -20.78 17.18
C ASP A 200 -11.47 -21.02 15.83
N ILE A 201 -10.13 -21.08 15.81
CA ILE A 201 -9.37 -21.42 14.59
C ILE A 201 -9.73 -22.82 14.12
N VAL A 202 -9.73 -23.80 15.03
CA VAL A 202 -10.07 -25.20 14.70
C VAL A 202 -11.52 -25.31 14.23
N ALA A 203 -12.45 -24.61 14.88
CA ALA A 203 -13.86 -24.58 14.48
C ALA A 203 -14.07 -24.00 13.07
N ASN A 204 -13.20 -23.08 12.64
CA ASN A 204 -13.27 -22.41 11.34
C ASN A 204 -12.21 -22.90 10.34
N LEU A 205 -11.60 -24.05 10.56
CA LEU A 205 -10.51 -24.58 9.74
C LEU A 205 -10.89 -24.72 8.26
N ALA A 206 -12.15 -25.04 7.96
CA ALA A 206 -12.65 -25.11 6.59
C ALA A 206 -12.57 -23.75 5.87
N ALA A 207 -12.83 -22.64 6.57
CA ALA A 207 -12.69 -21.29 6.02
C ALA A 207 -11.21 -20.92 5.83
N VAL A 208 -10.34 -21.27 6.79
CA VAL A 208 -8.88 -21.10 6.68
C VAL A 208 -8.35 -21.80 5.41
N ILE A 209 -8.69 -23.08 5.24
CA ILE A 209 -8.23 -23.89 4.10
C ILE A 209 -8.80 -23.33 2.80
N ALA A 210 -10.08 -22.94 2.76
CA ALA A 210 -10.69 -22.36 1.55
C ALA A 210 -9.98 -21.07 1.12
N LEU A 211 -9.75 -20.13 2.06
CA LEU A 211 -8.99 -18.91 1.81
C LEU A 211 -7.57 -19.21 1.33
N LEU A 212 -6.88 -20.14 2.00
CA LEU A 212 -5.53 -20.55 1.66
C LEU A 212 -5.45 -21.13 0.24
N ILE A 213 -6.35 -22.04 -0.13
CA ILE A 213 -6.37 -22.64 -1.48
C ILE A 213 -6.56 -21.56 -2.54
N GLY A 214 -7.55 -20.69 -2.35
CA GLY A 214 -7.80 -19.59 -3.29
C GLY A 214 -6.60 -18.66 -3.44
N GLY A 215 -6.01 -18.26 -2.32
CA GLY A 215 -4.85 -17.37 -2.31
C GLY A 215 -3.60 -18.04 -2.92
N ALA A 216 -3.31 -19.27 -2.53
CA ALA A 216 -2.16 -20.04 -3.01
C ALA A 216 -2.13 -20.16 -4.55
N ILE A 217 -3.28 -20.41 -5.17
CA ILE A 217 -3.41 -20.53 -6.63
C ILE A 217 -3.07 -19.20 -7.33
N THR A 218 -3.48 -18.09 -6.74
CA THR A 218 -3.35 -16.76 -7.35
C THR A 218 -2.05 -16.05 -7.01
N ALA A 219 -1.32 -16.47 -5.97
CA ALA A 219 -0.05 -15.86 -5.55
C ALA A 219 0.99 -15.71 -6.68
N PRO A 220 1.29 -16.76 -7.49
CA PRO A 220 2.26 -16.63 -8.58
C PRO A 220 1.77 -15.69 -9.70
N ILE A 221 0.46 -15.73 -9.97
CA ILE A 221 -0.19 -14.89 -10.97
C ILE A 221 -0.11 -13.42 -10.56
N ALA A 222 -0.38 -13.13 -9.29
CA ALA A 222 -0.33 -11.80 -8.71
C ALA A 222 1.07 -11.19 -8.80
N ALA A 223 2.10 -11.97 -8.43
CA ALA A 223 3.49 -11.53 -8.49
C ALA A 223 3.96 -11.20 -9.91
N TRP A 224 3.40 -11.85 -10.93
CA TRP A 224 3.62 -11.52 -12.34
C TRP A 224 2.81 -10.29 -12.80
N LEU A 225 1.55 -10.18 -12.37
CA LEU A 225 0.60 -9.17 -12.83
C LEU A 225 0.90 -7.74 -12.33
N ILE A 226 1.72 -7.60 -11.27
CA ILE A 226 2.08 -6.31 -10.65
C ILE A 226 2.52 -5.22 -11.64
N SER A 227 3.17 -5.59 -12.74
CA SER A 227 3.65 -4.64 -13.75
C SER A 227 2.53 -4.01 -14.61
N ARG A 228 1.32 -4.57 -14.57
CA ARG A 228 0.19 -4.18 -15.44
C ARG A 228 -0.92 -3.44 -14.71
N ILE A 229 -0.90 -3.39 -13.38
CA ILE A 229 -1.97 -2.81 -12.58
C ILE A 229 -1.71 -1.33 -12.32
N ASN A 230 -2.76 -0.50 -12.37
CA ASN A 230 -2.68 0.89 -11.92
C ASN A 230 -2.91 0.96 -10.39
N PRO A 231 -1.86 1.13 -9.57
CA PRO A 231 -1.98 1.12 -8.11
C PRO A 231 -2.85 2.27 -7.56
N ILE A 232 -3.03 3.35 -8.32
CA ILE A 232 -3.83 4.50 -7.87
C ILE A 232 -5.31 4.17 -7.87
N LEU A 233 -5.78 3.56 -8.97
CA LEU A 233 -7.18 3.16 -9.08
C LEU A 233 -7.51 2.11 -8.04
N LEU A 234 -6.65 1.09 -7.91
CA LEU A 234 -6.94 0.00 -6.98
C LEU A 234 -6.83 0.44 -5.53
N GLY A 235 -5.80 1.22 -5.16
CA GLY A 235 -5.65 1.75 -3.81
C GLY A 235 -6.82 2.65 -3.37
N GLY A 236 -7.31 3.51 -4.26
CA GLY A 236 -8.47 4.37 -4.00
C GLY A 236 -9.80 3.61 -3.91
N LEU A 237 -10.03 2.64 -4.80
CA LEU A 237 -11.22 1.79 -4.76
C LEU A 237 -11.24 0.89 -3.52
N VAL A 238 -10.10 0.27 -3.19
CA VAL A 238 -9.96 -0.52 -1.96
C VAL A 238 -10.23 0.37 -0.74
N GLY A 239 -9.59 1.53 -0.62
CA GLY A 239 -9.85 2.46 0.47
C GLY A 239 -11.33 2.84 0.59
N THR A 240 -12.00 3.10 -0.54
CA THR A 240 -13.44 3.41 -0.60
C THR A 240 -14.30 2.25 -0.10
N ALA A 241 -14.01 1.03 -0.54
CA ALA A 241 -14.71 -0.18 -0.10
C ALA A 241 -14.53 -0.40 1.41
N ILE A 242 -13.32 -0.25 1.93
CA ILE A 242 -13.01 -0.42 3.36
C ILE A 242 -13.84 0.53 4.22
N VAL A 243 -13.86 1.83 3.87
CA VAL A 243 -14.65 2.81 4.62
C VAL A 243 -16.14 2.50 4.50
N GLY A 244 -16.64 2.26 3.28
CA GLY A 244 -18.06 2.00 3.04
C GLY A 244 -18.59 0.77 3.79
N LEU A 245 -17.78 -0.29 3.91
CA LEU A 245 -18.18 -1.55 4.56
C LEU A 245 -18.07 -1.50 6.09
N ASN A 246 -17.32 -0.55 6.66
CA ASN A 246 -17.07 -0.47 8.10
C ASN A 246 -17.67 0.76 8.79
N ILE A 247 -18.08 1.79 8.04
CA ILE A 247 -18.64 3.03 8.62
C ILE A 247 -19.93 2.77 9.42
N SER A 248 -20.74 1.79 9.02
CA SER A 248 -21.94 1.39 9.75
C SER A 248 -21.65 0.90 11.17
N LYS A 249 -20.55 0.14 11.35
CA LYS A 249 -20.11 -0.36 12.66
C LYS A 249 -19.59 0.76 13.56
N VAL A 250 -18.93 1.76 12.97
CA VAL A 250 -18.50 2.96 13.72
C VAL A 250 -19.72 3.76 14.19
N ILE A 251 -20.71 3.96 13.30
CA ILE A 251 -21.96 4.66 13.64
C ILE A 251 -22.75 3.91 14.72
N GLY A 252 -22.93 2.60 14.60
CA GLY A 252 -23.59 1.79 15.63
C GLY A 252 -22.84 1.79 16.96
N GLY A 253 -21.51 1.86 16.93
CA GLY A 253 -20.68 2.07 18.11
C GLY A 253 -20.96 3.41 18.81
N ALA A 254 -21.24 4.48 18.06
CA ALA A 254 -21.59 5.77 18.65
C ALA A 254 -22.86 5.68 19.52
N GLU A 255 -23.88 4.96 19.04
CA GLU A 255 -25.10 4.70 19.79
C GLU A 255 -24.84 3.80 21.01
N THR A 256 -24.05 2.74 20.84
CA THR A 256 -23.81 1.73 21.88
C THR A 256 -22.98 2.28 23.05
N TYR A 257 -21.96 3.10 22.77
CA TYR A 257 -20.98 3.55 23.78
C TYR A 257 -21.22 4.97 24.28
N PHE A 258 -21.81 5.85 23.46
CA PHE A 258 -22.06 7.25 23.81
C PHE A 258 -23.55 7.58 23.96
N GLY A 259 -24.45 6.61 23.71
CA GLY A 259 -25.90 6.82 23.82
C GLY A 259 -26.46 7.77 22.77
N TRP A 260 -25.72 8.02 21.69
CA TRP A 260 -26.14 8.93 20.62
C TRP A 260 -27.12 8.20 19.71
N ALA A 261 -28.41 8.54 19.82
CA ALA A 261 -29.42 8.01 18.91
C ALA A 261 -29.15 8.53 17.49
N VAL A 262 -28.75 7.63 16.58
CA VAL A 262 -28.49 7.99 15.18
C VAL A 262 -29.71 7.58 14.34
N PRO A 263 -30.34 8.51 13.60
CA PRO A 263 -31.47 8.16 12.74
C PRO A 263 -31.10 7.09 11.72
N ALA A 264 -31.98 6.13 11.48
CA ALA A 264 -31.73 4.99 10.59
C ALA A 264 -31.33 5.39 9.15
N ALA A 265 -31.74 6.58 8.71
CA ALA A 265 -31.39 7.14 7.40
C ALA A 265 -29.91 7.61 7.30
N VAL A 266 -29.25 7.91 8.42
CA VAL A 266 -27.88 8.44 8.41
C VAL A 266 -26.88 7.40 7.89
N THR A 267 -27.01 6.14 8.31
CA THR A 267 -26.09 5.07 7.89
C THR A 267 -26.05 4.84 6.37
N PRO A 268 -27.19 4.60 5.67
CA PRO A 268 -27.16 4.43 4.21
C PRO A 268 -26.73 5.70 3.48
N VAL A 269 -27.08 6.89 3.97
CA VAL A 269 -26.62 8.17 3.40
C VAL A 269 -25.10 8.32 3.55
N ALA A 270 -24.55 8.01 4.73
CA ALA A 270 -23.12 8.07 4.98
C ALA A 270 -22.35 7.10 4.06
N ILE A 271 -22.84 5.86 3.88
CA ILE A 271 -22.28 4.89 2.95
C ILE A 271 -22.31 5.44 1.51
N ALA A 272 -23.45 5.97 1.06
CA ALA A 272 -23.59 6.52 -0.29
C ALA A 272 -22.64 7.71 -0.53
N VAL A 273 -22.51 8.61 0.44
CA VAL A 273 -21.59 9.75 0.39
C VAL A 273 -20.15 9.28 0.33
N VAL A 274 -19.75 8.33 1.18
CA VAL A 274 -18.40 7.76 1.18
C VAL A 274 -18.07 7.11 -0.16
N VAL A 275 -18.97 6.30 -0.70
CA VAL A 275 -18.78 5.62 -1.98
C VAL A 275 -18.64 6.65 -3.11
N ALA A 276 -19.55 7.61 -3.20
CA ALA A 276 -19.52 8.65 -4.23
C ALA A 276 -18.25 9.52 -4.12
N ALA A 277 -17.91 9.99 -2.92
CA ALA A 277 -16.74 10.83 -2.68
C ALA A 277 -15.44 10.08 -2.92
N GLY A 278 -15.34 8.83 -2.46
CA GLY A 278 -14.17 7.96 -2.62
C GLY A 278 -13.90 7.59 -4.08
N VAL A 279 -14.94 7.21 -4.83
CA VAL A 279 -14.84 6.97 -6.28
C VAL A 279 -14.44 8.25 -7.01
N ALA A 280 -15.08 9.39 -6.70
CA ALA A 280 -14.74 10.66 -7.32
C ALA A 280 -13.31 11.11 -7.00
N ALA A 281 -12.83 10.90 -5.77
CA ALA A 281 -11.45 11.18 -5.38
C ALA A 281 -10.45 10.29 -6.13
N THR A 282 -10.76 9.01 -6.28
CA THR A 282 -9.95 8.02 -7.01
C THR A 282 -9.84 8.37 -8.50
N ILE A 283 -10.96 8.68 -9.15
CA ILE A 283 -10.99 9.11 -10.55
C ILE A 283 -10.18 10.39 -10.73
N ARG A 284 -10.38 11.39 -9.85
CA ARG A 284 -9.61 12.65 -9.88
C ARG A 284 -8.11 12.41 -9.71
N GLY A 285 -7.70 11.54 -8.78
CA GLY A 285 -6.30 11.17 -8.58
C GLY A 285 -5.68 10.51 -9.81
N ALA A 286 -6.41 9.58 -10.43
CA ALA A 286 -5.98 8.91 -11.65
C ALA A 286 -5.83 9.89 -12.83
N LEU A 287 -6.80 10.80 -13.02
CA LEU A 287 -6.74 11.83 -14.05
C LEU A 287 -5.59 12.82 -13.82
N ARG A 288 -5.40 13.28 -12.57
CA ARG A 288 -4.29 14.17 -12.19
C ARG A 288 -2.94 13.52 -12.44
N THR A 289 -2.80 12.23 -12.13
CA THR A 289 -1.54 11.50 -12.38
C THR A 289 -1.28 11.31 -13.87
N ARG A 290 -2.31 11.02 -14.67
CA ARG A 290 -2.17 10.96 -16.14
C ARG A 290 -1.71 12.30 -16.71
N ARG A 291 -2.30 13.41 -16.25
CA ARG A 291 -1.90 14.78 -16.67
C ARG A 291 -0.48 15.12 -16.24
N ALA A 292 -0.11 14.81 -15.00
CA ALA A 292 1.25 15.03 -14.50
C ALA A 292 2.28 14.25 -15.34
N ARG A 293 1.99 12.98 -15.66
CA ARG A 293 2.87 12.14 -16.49
C ARG A 293 2.99 12.66 -17.93
N ALA A 294 1.90 13.18 -18.50
CA ALA A 294 1.95 13.78 -19.84
C ALA A 294 2.83 15.04 -19.85
N ALA A 295 2.67 15.92 -18.87
CA ALA A 295 3.51 17.11 -18.72
C ALA A 295 5.00 16.77 -18.47
N GLU A 296 5.27 15.67 -17.75
CA GLU A 296 6.64 15.15 -17.57
C GLU A 296 7.25 14.67 -18.88
N LEU A 297 6.51 13.89 -19.68
CA LEU A 297 6.96 13.43 -21.00
C LEU A 297 7.22 14.61 -21.95
N GLU A 298 6.37 15.64 -21.91
CA GLU A 298 6.57 16.87 -22.69
C GLU A 298 7.86 17.59 -22.27
N ALA A 299 8.15 17.66 -20.97
CA ALA A 299 9.38 18.26 -20.46
C ALA A 299 10.63 17.44 -20.83
N GLU A 300 10.58 16.10 -20.72
CA GLU A 300 11.67 15.22 -21.15
C GLU A 300 11.94 15.33 -22.65
N ASN A 301 10.89 15.32 -23.48
CA ASN A 301 11.02 15.51 -24.92
C ASN A 301 11.59 16.89 -25.27
N ALA A 302 11.21 17.94 -24.53
CA ALA A 302 11.76 19.28 -24.72
C ALA A 302 13.24 19.37 -24.33
N GLU A 303 13.65 18.68 -23.26
CA GLU A 303 15.05 18.58 -22.83
C GLU A 303 15.88 17.79 -23.85
N GLU A 304 15.37 16.67 -24.36
CA GLU A 304 16.02 15.87 -25.40
C GLU A 304 16.13 16.65 -26.72
N ALA A 305 15.09 17.39 -27.10
CA ALA A 305 15.13 18.28 -28.27
C ALA A 305 16.14 19.41 -28.10
N ALA A 306 16.21 20.04 -26.92
CA ALA A 306 17.20 21.08 -26.63
C ALA A 306 18.63 20.53 -26.62
N HIS A 307 18.84 19.32 -26.09
CA HIS A 307 20.13 18.64 -26.12
C HIS A 307 20.54 18.29 -27.56
N ALA A 308 19.61 17.76 -28.37
CA ALA A 308 19.86 17.48 -29.78
C ALA A 308 20.16 18.76 -30.58
N ASP A 309 19.45 19.85 -30.32
CA ASP A 309 19.68 21.15 -30.95
C ASP A 309 21.07 21.71 -30.60
N PHE A 310 21.49 21.59 -29.33
CA PHE A 310 22.82 22.00 -28.87
C PHE A 310 23.96 21.26 -29.59
N HIS A 311 23.77 19.99 -29.94
CA HIS A 311 24.76 19.18 -30.68
C HIS A 311 24.60 19.25 -32.20
N ALA A 312 23.70 20.09 -32.72
CA ALA A 312 23.54 20.25 -34.16
C ALA A 312 24.77 20.93 -34.80
N PRO A 313 25.21 20.50 -36.00
CA PRO A 313 26.44 21.02 -36.63
C PRO A 313 26.41 22.54 -36.88
N ASP A 314 25.23 23.09 -37.12
CA ASP A 314 24.97 24.49 -37.42
C ASP A 314 24.66 25.34 -36.17
N TYR A 315 24.59 24.72 -34.98
CA TYR A 315 24.32 25.40 -33.72
C TYR A 315 25.24 26.62 -33.47
N PRO A 316 26.58 26.54 -33.68
CA PRO A 316 27.48 27.69 -33.47
C PRO A 316 27.14 28.87 -34.40
N GLU A 317 26.77 28.59 -35.65
CA GLU A 317 26.44 29.61 -36.65
C GLU A 317 25.10 30.29 -36.35
N ARG A 318 24.09 29.52 -35.92
CA ARG A 318 22.78 30.03 -35.52
C ARG A 318 22.88 30.95 -34.29
N VAL A 319 23.66 30.56 -33.28
CA VAL A 319 23.89 31.38 -32.08
C VAL A 319 24.63 32.67 -32.45
N ALA A 320 25.67 32.60 -33.29
CA ALA A 320 26.39 33.77 -33.77
C ALA A 320 25.50 34.73 -34.58
N ALA A 321 24.60 34.21 -35.42
CA ALA A 321 23.63 35.01 -36.18
C ALA A 321 22.60 35.68 -35.27
N ALA A 322 22.08 34.97 -34.26
CA ALA A 322 21.14 35.52 -33.28
C ALA A 322 21.76 36.68 -32.48
N TYR A 323 23.02 36.57 -32.09
CA TYR A 323 23.78 37.66 -31.45
C TYR A 323 23.99 38.87 -32.36
N ARG A 324 24.22 38.68 -33.67
CA ARG A 324 24.34 39.80 -34.62
C ARG A 324 23.03 40.56 -34.81
N VAL A 325 21.89 39.86 -34.77
CA VAL A 325 20.56 40.48 -34.89
C VAL A 325 20.19 41.27 -33.62
N HIS A 326 20.54 40.77 -32.43
CA HIS A 326 20.27 41.45 -31.15
C HIS A 326 21.35 42.47 -30.73
N GLY A 327 22.55 42.43 -31.33
CA GLY A 327 23.66 43.34 -31.05
C GLY A 327 23.45 44.80 -31.47
N SER A 328 22.30 45.17 -32.06
CA SER A 328 21.95 46.57 -32.33
C SER A 328 21.33 47.29 -31.11
N ARG A 329 21.00 46.57 -30.02
CA ARG A 329 20.66 47.17 -28.73
C ARG A 329 21.75 46.86 -27.70
N ARG A 330 22.55 47.88 -27.39
CA ARG A 330 23.55 47.87 -26.31
C ARG A 330 22.91 47.43 -24.98
N SER A 331 23.20 46.21 -24.56
CA SER A 331 23.13 45.82 -23.14
C SER A 331 24.32 44.92 -22.85
N ALA A 332 25.23 45.43 -22.03
CA ALA A 332 26.41 44.74 -21.55
C ALA A 332 25.99 43.53 -20.72
N VAL A 333 26.17 42.33 -21.27
CA VAL A 333 26.12 41.08 -20.50
C VAL A 333 27.54 40.53 -20.46
N THR A 334 28.16 40.62 -19.29
CA THR A 334 29.46 40.03 -19.00
C THR A 334 29.31 38.52 -18.94
N ILE A 335 29.99 37.80 -19.83
CA ILE A 335 30.13 36.34 -19.73
C ILE A 335 31.00 36.07 -18.50
N VAL A 336 30.40 35.58 -17.42
CA VAL A 336 31.14 34.96 -16.33
C VAL A 336 31.59 33.60 -16.86
N GLN A 337 32.87 33.46 -17.19
CA GLN A 337 33.50 32.15 -17.33
C GLN A 337 33.44 31.47 -15.96
N ASP A 338 32.48 30.57 -15.76
CA ASP A 338 32.56 29.63 -14.65
C ASP A 338 33.81 28.77 -14.89
N LYS A 339 34.83 28.99 -14.05
CA LYS A 339 35.99 28.11 -13.96
C LYS A 339 35.47 26.70 -13.71
N ALA A 340 35.88 25.76 -14.56
CA ALA A 340 35.69 24.34 -14.30
C ALA A 340 36.18 24.01 -12.87
N PRO A 341 35.46 23.18 -12.10
CA PRO A 341 35.94 22.76 -10.79
C PRO A 341 37.28 22.04 -10.97
N GLU A 342 38.32 22.56 -10.34
CA GLU A 342 39.62 21.90 -10.29
C GLU A 342 39.43 20.50 -9.68
N SER A 343 39.88 19.49 -10.42
CA SER A 343 39.96 18.11 -9.93
C SER A 343 40.74 18.11 -8.61
N PRO A 344 40.25 17.45 -7.54
CA PRO A 344 41.06 17.27 -6.34
C PRO A 344 42.32 16.52 -6.75
N ALA A 345 43.47 17.16 -6.57
CA ALA A 345 44.76 16.53 -6.74
C ALA A 345 44.82 15.28 -5.86
N ALA A 346 45.32 14.20 -6.45
CA ALA A 346 45.65 12.99 -5.73
C ALA A 346 46.85 13.26 -4.83
N ASP A 347 46.60 13.60 -3.56
CA ASP A 347 47.62 13.51 -2.53
C ASP A 347 47.76 12.03 -2.12
N ARG A 348 48.78 11.41 -2.71
CA ARG A 348 49.46 10.26 -2.14
C ARG A 348 50.41 10.77 -1.05
N ALA A 349 50.19 10.34 0.19
CA ALA A 349 51.23 10.03 1.17
C ALA A 349 50.67 9.00 2.15
#